data_AF-A0A484Y4D7-F1
#
_entry.id   AF-A0A484Y4D7-F1
#
_cell.length_a   1.000
_cell.length_b   1.000
_cell.length_c   1.000
_cell.angle_alpha   90.00
_cell.angle_beta   90.00
_cell.angle_gamma   90.00
#
_symmetry.space_group_name_H-M   'P 1'
#
loop_
_entity.id
_entity.type
_entity.pdbx_description
1 polymer ?
#
loop_
_entity_poly.entity_id
_entity_poly.type
_entity_poly.pdbx_seq_one_letter_code
_entity_poly.pdbx_strand_id
1 'polypeptide(L)' 'MIRVNEGGTHVDVEIWQLPLASFAALLMSEPAGLAIGKIKLADGSEVLGVLAENWLTEGQREITELGSWRKYTGHFHTV' A
#
# COMPACT_ATOMS: atom_id res chain seq x y z
N MET A 1 1.32 -1.06 3.70
CA MET A 1 1.47 -2.51 3.40
C MET A 1 2.88 -2.95 3.79
N ILE A 2 3.04 -4.17 4.32
CA ILE A 2 4.35 -4.79 4.58
C ILE A 2 4.43 -6.09 3.79
N ARG A 3 5.60 -6.36 3.19
CA ARG A 3 5.85 -7.62 2.46
C ARG A 3 6.36 -8.68 3.44
N VAL A 4 5.79 -9.88 3.35
CA VAL A 4 6.21 -11.07 4.09
C VAL A 4 6.51 -12.23 3.12
N ASN A 5 7.32 -13.19 3.56
CA ASN A 5 7.61 -14.41 2.78
C ASN A 5 6.60 -15.53 3.01
N GLU A 6 6.13 -15.67 4.25
CA GLU A 6 5.15 -16.65 4.70
C GLU A 6 3.96 -15.91 5.29
N GLY A 7 2.74 -16.42 5.04
CA GLY A 7 1.50 -15.71 5.33
C GLY A 7 1.23 -14.56 4.34
N GLY A 8 0.45 -13.57 4.77
CA GLY A 8 0.00 -12.47 3.93
C GLY A 8 -1.14 -12.84 2.98
N THR A 9 -1.65 -11.86 2.25
CA THR A 9 -2.70 -12.05 1.24
C THR A 9 -2.55 -11.03 0.11
N HIS A 10 -3.39 -11.16 -0.92
CA HIS A 10 -3.56 -10.13 -1.94
C HIS A 10 -4.24 -8.89 -1.35
N VAL A 11 -3.63 -7.73 -1.57
CA VAL A 11 -4.17 -6.43 -1.14
C VAL A 11 -4.64 -5.66 -2.37
N ASP A 12 -5.89 -5.21 -2.36
CA ASP A 12 -6.45 -4.36 -3.41
C ASP A 12 -5.65 -3.05 -3.51
N VAL A 13 -5.23 -2.68 -4.72
CA VAL A 13 -4.46 -1.45 -5.02
C VAL A 13 -4.99 -0.76 -6.26
N GLU A 14 -4.65 0.51 -6.42
CA GLU A 14 -4.88 1.29 -7.63
C GLU A 14 -3.55 1.62 -8.30
N ILE A 15 -3.51 1.52 -9.64
CA ILE A 15 -2.31 1.83 -10.42
C ILE A 15 -2.45 3.22 -11.03
N TRP A 16 -1.49 4.09 -10.71
CA TRP A 16 -1.44 5.47 -11.18
C TRP A 16 -0.13 5.74 -11.92
N GLN A 17 -0.22 6.45 -13.04
CA GLN A 17 0.95 7.01 -13.70
C GLN A 17 1.26 8.39 -13.12
N LEU A 18 2.52 8.60 -12.71
CA LEU A 18 2.97 9.86 -12.11
C LEU A 18 4.18 10.43 -12.88
N PRO A 19 4.26 11.76 -13.07
CA PRO A 19 5.49 12.40 -13.50
C PRO A 19 6.59 12.20 -12.46
N LEU A 20 7.81 11.90 -12.91
CA LEU A 20 8.96 11.71 -12.00
C LEU A 20 9.21 12.93 -11.10
N ALA A 21 9.00 14.14 -11.64
CA ALA A 21 9.18 15.40 -10.91
C ALA A 21 8.19 15.57 -9.74
N SER A 22 7.04 14.90 -9.76
CA SER A 22 6.02 14.98 -8.71
C SER A 22 6.29 14.03 -7.55
N PHE A 23 7.19 13.07 -7.72
CA PHE A 23 7.36 11.94 -6.81
C PHE A 23 7.82 12.36 -5.40
N ALA A 24 8.81 13.25 -5.31
CA ALA A 24 9.32 13.71 -4.02
C ALA A 24 8.27 14.51 -3.24
N ALA A 25 7.53 15.39 -3.92
CA ALA A 25 6.47 16.18 -3.29
C ALA A 25 5.34 15.27 -2.78
N LEU A 26 4.94 14.25 -3.57
CA LEU A 26 3.94 13.27 -3.14
C LEU A 26 4.41 12.51 -1.90
N LEU A 27 5.61 11.94 -1.93
CA LEU A 27 6.16 11.20 -0.78
C LEU A 27 6.26 12.07 0.48
N MET A 28 6.68 13.34 0.35
CA MET A 28 6.76 14.26 1.49
C MET A 28 5.39 14.67 2.04
N SER A 29 4.31 14.48 1.28
CA SER A 29 2.93 14.75 1.73
C SER A 29 2.24 13.53 2.37
N GLU A 30 2.84 12.35 2.26
CA GLU A 30 2.29 11.13 2.86
C GLU A 30 2.44 11.15 4.39
N PRO A 31 1.53 10.47 5.13
CA PRO A 31 1.68 10.24 6.56
C PRO A 31 3.04 9.64 6.95
N ALA A 32 3.54 10.03 8.13
CA ALA A 32 4.81 9.53 8.67
C ALA A 32 4.83 7.99 8.77
N GLY A 33 5.99 7.40 8.45
CA GLY A 33 6.19 5.95 8.43
C GLY A 33 5.76 5.26 7.13
N LEU A 34 5.24 6.02 6.15
CA LEU A 34 5.05 5.53 4.79
C LEU A 34 6.29 5.78 3.94
N ALA A 35 6.60 4.81 3.10
CA ALA A 35 7.71 4.83 2.15
C ALA A 35 7.21 4.37 0.78
N ILE A 36 7.99 4.63 -0.28
CA ILE A 36 7.73 4.05 -1.60
C ILE A 36 8.84 3.07 -1.94
N GLY A 37 8.46 1.86 -2.31
CA GLY A 37 9.36 0.80 -2.73
C GLY A 37 8.73 -0.08 -3.81
N LYS A 38 9.43 -1.13 -4.21
CA LYS A 38 8.96 -2.07 -5.24
C LYS A 38 8.03 -3.12 -4.64
N ILE A 39 6.88 -3.33 -5.28
CA ILE A 39 5.89 -4.36 -4.93
C ILE A 39 5.67 -5.30 -6.11
N LYS A 40 5.12 -6.50 -5.84
CA LYS A 40 4.70 -7.45 -6.86
C LYS A 40 3.18 -7.44 -6.96
N LEU A 41 2.65 -7.33 -8.17
CA LEU A 41 1.22 -7.49 -8.44
C LEU A 41 0.87 -8.98 -8.62
N ALA A 42 -0.42 -9.29 -8.59
CA ALA A 42 -0.92 -10.66 -8.73
C ALA A 42 -0.57 -11.29 -10.09
N ASP A 43 -0.37 -10.47 -11.13
CA ASP A 43 0.09 -10.90 -12.45
C ASP A 43 1.61 -11.16 -12.53
N GLY A 44 2.34 -10.95 -11.42
CA GLY A 44 3.79 -11.12 -11.31
C GLY A 44 4.62 -9.90 -11.70
N SER A 45 4.00 -8.84 -12.24
CA SER A 45 4.70 -7.60 -12.57
C SER A 45 5.24 -6.88 -11.34
N GLU A 46 6.26 -6.04 -11.55
CA GLU A 46 6.86 -5.21 -10.49
C GLU A 46 6.59 -3.73 -10.76
N VAL A 47 6.07 -3.04 -9.75
CA VAL A 47 5.76 -1.61 -9.80
C VAL A 47 6.19 -0.92 -8.51
N LEU A 48 6.24 0.42 -8.51
CA LEU A 48 6.36 1.18 -7.27
C LEU A 48 5.03 1.17 -6.52
N GLY A 49 5.08 1.00 -5.21
CA GLY A 49 3.92 1.01 -4.32
C GLY A 49 4.25 1.62 -2.96
N VAL A 50 3.21 2.11 -2.29
CA VAL A 50 3.30 2.67 -0.94
C VAL A 50 3.39 1.54 0.09
N LEU A 51 4.41 1.61 0.94
CA LEU A 51 4.76 0.63 1.95
C LEU A 51 4.78 1.29 3.33
N ALA A 52 4.58 0.50 4.37
CA ALA A 52 4.74 0.95 5.76
C ALA A 52 6.10 0.48 6.29
N GLU A 53 6.79 1.34 7.03
CA GLU A 53 7.90 0.91 7.90
C GLU A 53 7.36 0.05 9.05
N ASN A 54 8.20 -0.85 9.58
CA ASN A 54 7.77 -1.81 10.60
C ASN A 54 7.18 -1.13 11.85
N TRP A 55 7.84 -0.07 12.33
CA TRP A 55 7.45 0.65 13.53
C TRP A 55 6.05 1.25 13.44
N LEU A 56 5.60 1.62 12.22
CA LEU A 56 4.26 2.19 12.01
C LEU A 56 3.14 1.17 12.31
N THR A 57 3.44 -0.13 12.27
CA THR A 57 2.47 -1.20 12.49
C THR A 57 2.40 -1.68 13.94
N GLU A 58 3.33 -1.25 14.79
CA GLU A 58 3.36 -1.65 16.18
C GLU A 58 2.12 -1.13 16.93
N GLY A 59 1.41 -2.03 17.62
CA GLY A 59 0.17 -1.70 18.33
C GLY A 59 -1.04 -1.40 17.43
N GLN A 60 -0.89 -1.51 16.11
CA GLN A 60 -1.99 -1.31 15.17
C GLN A 60 -2.74 -2.61 14.89
N ARG A 61 -4.00 -2.47 14.48
CA ARG A 61 -4.82 -3.61 14.04
C ARG A 61 -4.35 -4.09 12.67
N GLU A 62 -4.03 -5.37 12.57
CA GLU A 62 -3.85 -6.03 11.29
C GLU A 62 -5.21 -6.24 10.59
N ILE A 63 -5.27 -5.94 9.29
CA ILE A 63 -6.48 -6.06 8.46
C ILE A 63 -6.29 -6.99 7.25
N THR A 64 -5.26 -7.84 7.29
CA THR A 64 -4.88 -8.76 6.21
C THR A 64 -6.06 -9.60 5.74
N GLU A 65 -6.87 -10.14 6.65
CA GLU A 65 -8.06 -10.97 6.32
C GLU A 65 -9.09 -10.28 5.41
N LEU A 66 -9.14 -8.96 5.40
CA LEU A 66 -10.05 -8.20 4.53
C LEU A 66 -9.45 -7.95 3.14
N GLY A 67 -8.12 -7.98 3.01
CA GLY A 67 -7.38 -7.76 1.76
C GLY A 67 -7.65 -6.41 1.08
N SER A 68 -8.26 -5.44 1.77
CA SER A 68 -8.73 -4.22 1.12
C SER A 68 -9.04 -3.10 2.12
N TRP A 69 -8.51 -1.91 1.86
CA TRP A 69 -8.82 -0.72 2.65
C TRP A 69 -10.28 -0.29 2.50
N ARG A 70 -10.85 -0.44 1.29
CA ARG A 70 -12.25 -0.09 1.02
C ARG A 70 -13.20 -1.00 1.79
N LYS A 71 -12.92 -2.32 1.83
CA LYS A 71 -13.72 -3.28 2.62
C LYS A 71 -13.59 -3.03 4.12
N TYR A 72 -12.40 -2.66 4.60
CA TYR A 72 -12.16 -2.33 6.01
C TYR A 72 -12.91 -1.06 6.46
N THR A 73 -12.87 0.00 5.66
CA THR A 73 -13.47 1.29 6.02
C THR A 73 -14.93 1.45 5.60
N GLY A 74 -15.43 0.58 4.73
CA GLY A 74 -16.75 0.71 4.12
C GLY A 74 -16.84 1.79 3.02
N HIS A 75 -15.72 2.41 2.63
CA HIS A 75 -15.68 3.45 1.61
C HIS A 75 -15.47 2.87 0.21
N PHE A 76 -16.56 2.34 -0.36
CA PHE A 76 -16.57 1.83 -1.73
C PHE A 76 -16.56 2.97 -2.76
N HIS A 77 -15.92 2.74 -3.90
CA HIS A 77 -16.05 3.63 -5.05
C HIS A 77 -17.43 3.40 -5.67
N THR A 78 -18.26 4.45 -5.73
CA THR A 78 -19.52 4.44 -6.46
C THR A 78 -19.31 5.08 -7.82
N VAL A 79 -19.87 4.46 -8.85
CA VAL A 79 -19.80 4.96 -10.24
C VAL A 79 -20.87 6.02 -10.45
#